data_AF-A0A1H6QTL0-F1
#
_entry.id   AF-A0A1H6QTL0-F1
#
_cell.length_a   1.000
_cell.length_b   1.000
_cell.length_c   1.000
_cell.angle_alpha   90.00
_cell.angle_beta   90.00
_cell.angle_gamma   90.00
#
_symmetry.space_group_name_H-M   'P 1'
#
loop_
_entity.id
_entity.type
_entity.pdbx_description
1 polymer ?
#
loop_
_entity_poly.entity_id
_entity_poly.type
_entity_poly.pdbx_seq_one_letter_code
_entity_poly.pdbx_strand_id
1 'polypeptide(L)' 'MTDTSQGREDPREHTRRIKGMLREAMEHVRQDVAKVSDPKAQALFETSAEVLGGLITAYEHFEQRSEAAWR' A
#
# COMPACT_ATOMS: atom_id res chain seq x y z
N MET A 1 -19.00 -34.29 -11.20
CA MET A 1 -18.41 -33.20 -12.01
C MET A 1 -17.43 -32.46 -11.13
N THR A 2 -16.17 -32.88 -11.15
CA THR A 2 -15.07 -32.15 -10.55
C THR A 2 -14.51 -31.23 -11.61
N ASP A 3 -14.68 -29.92 -11.46
CA ASP A 3 -13.90 -28.96 -12.23
C ASP A 3 -13.35 -27.86 -11.31
N THR A 4 -12.15 -28.14 -10.82
CA THR A 4 -10.99 -27.25 -10.80
C THR A 4 -11.26 -25.74 -10.77
N SER A 5 -11.28 -25.16 -9.57
CA SER A 5 -10.91 -23.75 -9.36
C SER A 5 -9.95 -23.63 -8.19
N GLN A 6 -8.97 -24.55 -8.11
CA GLN A 6 -7.77 -24.30 -7.33
C GLN A 6 -6.87 -23.35 -8.13
N GLY A 7 -6.49 -22.22 -7.54
CA GLY A 7 -5.22 -21.58 -7.86
C GLY A 7 -5.21 -20.19 -8.50
N ARG A 8 -6.32 -19.44 -8.56
CA ARG A 8 -6.23 -18.00 -8.88
C ARG A 8 -6.19 -17.22 -7.57
N GLU A 9 -4.98 -17.04 -7.06
CA GLU A 9 -4.60 -16.12 -6.00
C GLU A 9 -5.55 -14.90 -5.92
N ASP A 10 -6.29 -14.73 -4.80
CA ASP A 10 -7.32 -13.69 -4.66
C ASP A 10 -6.63 -12.32 -4.83
N PRO A 11 -6.98 -11.51 -5.85
CA PRO A 11 -6.36 -10.20 -6.05
C PRO A 11 -6.41 -9.32 -4.79
N ARG A 12 -7.40 -9.50 -3.91
CA ARG A 12 -7.51 -8.79 -2.62
C ARG A 12 -6.45 -9.20 -1.62
N GLU A 13 -6.02 -10.46 -1.65
CA GLU A 13 -4.92 -10.92 -0.80
C GLU A 13 -3.61 -10.24 -1.22
N HIS A 14 -3.38 -10.12 -2.54
CA HIS A 14 -2.23 -9.38 -3.07
C HIS A 14 -2.30 -7.90 -2.72
N THR A 15 -3.47 -7.26 -2.88
CA THR A 15 -3.60 -5.84 -2.56
C THR A 15 -3.35 -5.58 -1.08
N ARG A 16 -3.85 -6.43 -0.19
CA ARG A 16 -3.60 -6.30 1.26
C ARG A 16 -2.13 -6.44 1.61
N ARG A 17 -1.43 -7.43 1.02
CA ARG A 17 0.02 -7.63 1.23
C ARG A 17 0.82 -6.42 0.73
N ILE A 18 0.54 -5.95 -0.48
CA ILE A 18 1.24 -4.78 -1.05
C ILE A 18 0.96 -3.52 -0.25
N LYS A 19 -0.30 -3.26 0.11
CA LYS A 19 -0.68 -2.14 0.96
C LYS A 19 0.04 -2.16 2.31
N GLY A 20 0.22 -3.34 2.90
CA GLY A 20 1.02 -3.54 4.11
C GLY A 20 2.46 -3.06 3.93
N MET A 21 3.15 -3.54 2.89
CA MET A 21 4.53 -3.12 2.58
C MET A 21 4.65 -1.62 2.32
N LEU A 22 3.68 -1.03 1.61
CA LEU A 22 3.65 0.42 1.36
C LEU A 22 3.47 1.22 2.66
N ARG A 23 2.64 0.72 3.59
CA ARG A 23 2.42 1.36 4.89
C ARG A 23 3.66 1.28 5.77
N GLU A 24 4.36 0.15 5.79
CA GLU A 24 5.63 0.00 6.49
C GLU A 24 6.69 0.97 5.94
N ALA A 25 6.84 1.04 4.61
CA ALA A 25 7.76 1.99 3.99
C ALA A 25 7.40 3.44 4.32
N MET A 26 6.12 3.82 4.25
CA MET A 26 5.65 5.18 4.57
C MET A 26 6.00 5.56 6.01
N GLU A 27 5.80 4.64 6.95
CA GLU A 27 6.11 4.87 8.36
C GLU A 27 7.62 5.04 8.60
N HIS A 28 8.44 4.19 7.99
CA HIS A 28 9.90 4.32 8.07
C HIS A 28 10.39 5.68 7.58
N VAL A 29 9.91 6.10 6.41
CA VAL A 29 10.31 7.37 5.81
C VAL A 29 9.89 8.56 6.67
N ARG A 30 8.67 8.54 7.27
CA ARG A 30 8.22 9.58 8.21
C ARG A 30 9.07 9.67 9.46
N GLN A 31 9.45 8.53 10.03
CA GLN A 31 10.31 8.48 11.20
C GLN A 31 11.71 9.01 10.91
N ASP A 32 12.21 8.80 9.69
CA ASP A 32 13.56 9.21 9.30
C ASP A 32 13.70 10.70 8.98
N VAL A 33 12.60 11.41 8.65
CA VAL A 33 12.59 12.88 8.50
C VAL A 33 13.21 13.57 9.71
N ALA A 34 12.83 13.13 10.92
CA ALA A 34 13.32 13.72 12.17
C ALA A 34 14.77 13.33 12.53
N LYS A 35 15.34 12.33 11.84
CA LYS A 35 16.69 11.80 12.10
C LYS A 35 17.75 12.38 11.17
N VAL A 36 17.34 13.04 10.09
CA VAL A 36 18.26 13.63 9.10
C VAL A 36 18.27 15.15 9.19
N SER A 37 19.45 15.76 9.07
CA SER A 37 19.64 17.21 9.09
C SER A 37 19.79 17.82 7.70
N ASP A 38 19.98 17.01 6.65
CA ASP A 38 20.05 17.48 5.26
C ASP A 38 18.64 17.88 4.78
N PRO A 39 18.38 19.16 4.47
CA PRO A 39 17.07 19.62 4.02
C PRO A 39 16.58 18.93 2.73
N LYS A 40 17.50 18.50 1.85
CA LYS A 40 17.12 17.78 0.62
C LYS A 40 16.65 16.36 0.93
N ALA A 41 17.27 15.70 1.91
CA ALA A 41 16.84 14.39 2.37
C ALA A 41 15.47 14.47 3.04
N GLN A 42 15.24 15.49 3.87
CA GLN A 42 13.93 15.74 4.49
C GLN A 42 12.82 15.91 3.43
N ALA A 43 13.05 16.77 2.43
CA ALA A 43 12.09 16.98 1.34
C ALA A 43 11.80 15.71 0.53
N LEU A 44 12.83 14.88 0.27
CA LEU A 44 12.66 13.58 -0.38
C LEU A 44 11.78 12.64 0.46
N PHE A 45 12.02 12.58 1.76
CA PHE A 45 11.26 11.72 2.67
C PHE A 45 9.80 12.17 2.81
N GLU A 46 9.55 13.46 2.96
CA GLU A 46 8.20 14.02 3.01
C GLU A 46 7.43 13.70 1.72
N THR A 47 8.04 13.95 0.57
CA THR A 47 7.43 13.67 -0.75
C THR A 47 7.17 12.17 -0.92
N SER A 48 8.11 11.32 -0.51
CA SER A 48 7.95 9.87 -0.58
C SER A 48 6.80 9.40 0.30
N ALA A 49 6.65 9.93 1.51
CA ALA A 49 5.55 9.60 2.40
C ALA A 49 4.18 10.02 1.83
N GLU A 50 4.11 11.16 1.13
CA GLU A 50 2.90 11.62 0.46
C GLU A 50 2.50 10.69 -0.70
N VAL A 51 3.46 10.35 -1.58
CA VAL A 51 3.21 9.43 -2.70
C VAL A 51 2.77 8.06 -2.21
N LEU A 52 3.44 7.51 -1.18
CA LEU A 52 3.06 6.23 -0.57
C LEU A 52 1.66 6.29 0.04
N GLY A 53 1.29 7.40 0.69
CA GLY A 53 -0.06 7.63 1.20
C GLY A 53 -1.13 7.63 0.09
N GLY A 54 -0.83 8.25 -1.05
CA GLY A 54 -1.69 8.20 -2.24
C GLY A 54 -1.87 6.79 -2.78
N LEU A 55 -0.79 6.01 -2.85
CA LEU A 55 -0.86 4.59 -3.27
C LEU A 55 -1.69 3.77 -2.29
N ILE A 56 -1.46 3.88 -0.98
CA ILE A 56 -2.25 3.17 0.04
C ILE A 56 -3.75 3.44 -0.14
N THR A 57 -4.11 4.70 -0.35
CA THR A 57 -5.50 5.12 -0.58
C THR A 57 -6.09 4.47 -1.85
N ALA A 58 -5.32 4.39 -2.93
CA ALA A 58 -5.77 3.73 -4.16
C ALA A 58 -6.03 2.22 -3.96
N TYR A 59 -5.19 1.54 -3.17
CA TYR A 59 -5.39 0.14 -2.82
C TYR A 59 -6.64 -0.06 -1.94
N GLU A 60 -6.87 0.82 -0.97
CA GLU A 60 -8.09 0.79 -0.14
C GLU A 60 -9.35 1.00 -0.98
N HIS A 61 -9.34 1.93 -1.94
CA HIS A 61 -10.46 2.13 -2.86
C HIS A 61 -10.74 0.89 -3.73
N PHE A 62 -9.70 0.20 -4.21
CA PHE A 62 -9.87 -1.04 -4.97
C PHE A 62 -10.50 -2.15 -4.12
N GLU A 63 -10.02 -2.32 -2.89
CA GLU A 63 -10.55 -3.32 -1.94
C GLU A 63 -12.02 -3.08 -1.63
N GLN A 64 -12.41 -1.83 -1.33
CA GLN A 64 -13.80 -1.46 -1.03
C GLN A 64 -14.75 -1.66 -2.21
N ARG A 65 -14.33 -1.28 -3.44
CA ARG A 65 -15.14 -1.52 -4.65
C ARG A 65 -15.30 -3.01 -4.95
N SER A 66 -14.28 -3.81 -4.66
CA SER A 66 -14.33 -5.27 -4.84
C SER A 66 -15.27 -5.94 -3.84
N GLU A 67 -15.38 -5.44 -2.60
CA GLU A 67 -16.33 -5.95 -1.62
C GLU A 67 -17.79 -5.70 -2.01
N ALA A 68 -18.10 -4.54 -2.59
CA ALA A 68 -19.46 -4.21 -3.04
C ALA A 68 -19.93 -5.09 -4.22
N ALA A 69 -19.01 -5.51 -5.10
CA ALA A 69 -19.33 -6.37 -6.23
C ALA A 69 -19.58 -7.85 -5.84
N TRP A 70 -19.31 -8.23 -4.58
CA TRP A 70 -19.41 -9.61 -4.08
C TRP A 70 -20.50 -9.81 -3.01
N ARG A 71 -21.30 -8.78 -2.72
CA ARG A 71 -22.55 -8.90 -1.95
C ARG A 71 -23.73 -9.13 -2.88
#